data_AF-A0A9P9BF55-F1
#
_entry.id   AF-A0A9P9BF55-F1
#
_cell.length_a   1.000
_cell.length_b   1.000
_cell.length_c   1.000
_cell.angle_alpha   90.00
_cell.angle_beta   90.00
_cell.angle_gamma   90.00
#
_symmetry.space_group_name_H-M   'P 1'
#
loop_
_entity.id
_entity.type
_entity.pdbx_description
1 polymer ?
#
loop_
_entity_poly.entity_id
_entity_poly.type
_entity_poly.pdbx_seq_one_letter_code
_entity_poly.pdbx_strand_id
1 'polypeptide(L)'
;MADTLTTFFNPAIGIDRNGPYQLFMKDIGNLMSNLTLGFKILWPFFTPRPLDELFLCSSTVFALIWFLFWSILQAPIILFVFVVLVIVVLIIGLLTWIHSFLFWHILHGPALQVFPSTITPAASNLNQHERWVYINGIATGRTIIRQNLQLLHNLFGRPLLGINNRTYGFLGDIVECVLQRSFGFRTSETRVAYPILEGFLNDANVSRVVLIAHSQGGIIASHILRDLYTRVSIANLRKLQVYTFGNAALHFDNPPDPTVAWGHVLQHIEHYCNERDMVCSWGALSSSRQPDIRFQGKIFISQGATGHLFNQHYLFPMFGVGNFLVQPTYLGGQERA
;
A
#
# COMPACT_ATOMS: atom_id res chain seq x y z
N MET A 1 31.16 1.57 14.62
CA MET A 1 30.02 0.91 15.31
C MET A 1 28.64 1.47 14.92
N ALA A 2 28.55 2.49 14.08
CA ALA A 2 27.28 3.04 13.58
C ALA A 2 26.71 2.35 12.31
N ASP A 3 27.18 1.15 11.94
CA ASP A 3 27.10 0.70 10.53
C ASP A 3 26.42 -0.65 10.25
N THR A 4 26.14 -1.47 11.27
CA THR A 4 25.51 -2.80 11.05
C THR A 4 24.03 -2.70 10.73
N LEU A 5 23.31 -1.74 11.31
CA LEU A 5 21.88 -1.54 11.05
C LEU A 5 21.62 -0.92 9.67
N THR A 6 22.45 0.04 9.29
CA THR A 6 22.45 0.67 7.96
C THR A 6 22.78 -0.33 6.87
N THR A 7 23.73 -1.23 7.09
CA THR A 7 23.98 -2.33 6.13
C THR A 7 22.85 -3.36 6.13
N PHE A 8 22.29 -3.70 7.29
CA PHE A 8 21.25 -4.73 7.39
C PHE A 8 19.91 -4.32 6.77
N PHE A 9 19.44 -3.09 7.01
CA PHE A 9 18.15 -2.60 6.51
C PHE A 9 18.23 -1.53 5.42
N ASN A 10 19.42 -0.99 5.13
CA ASN A 10 19.69 0.06 4.15
C ASN A 10 18.57 1.10 3.94
N PRO A 11 18.41 2.06 4.87
CA PRO A 11 17.34 3.05 4.81
C PRO A 11 17.41 3.98 3.58
N ALA A 12 18.55 4.04 2.87
CA ALA A 12 18.70 4.83 1.65
C ALA A 12 17.80 4.33 0.49
N ILE A 13 17.29 3.10 0.61
CA ILE A 13 16.35 2.51 -0.36
C ILE A 13 14.93 3.11 -0.22
N GLY A 14 14.55 3.59 0.96
CA GLY A 14 13.20 4.09 1.27
C GLY A 14 12.94 5.57 0.98
N ILE A 15 13.63 6.19 0.02
CA ILE A 15 13.39 7.60 -0.31
C ILE A 15 12.15 7.71 -1.21
N ASP A 16 11.13 8.47 -0.80
CA ASP A 16 9.95 8.79 -1.64
C ASP A 16 10.39 9.64 -2.85
N ARG A 17 10.81 8.96 -3.93
CA ARG A 17 11.17 9.58 -5.20
C ARG A 17 9.90 9.76 -6.03
N ASN A 18 9.52 11.01 -6.30
CA ASN A 18 8.35 11.40 -7.08
C ASN A 18 7.00 11.22 -6.36
N GLY A 19 6.82 11.92 -5.24
CA GLY A 19 5.50 11.99 -4.58
C GLY A 19 4.40 12.54 -5.51
N PRO A 20 3.12 12.26 -5.22
CA PRO A 20 1.99 12.58 -6.11
C PRO A 20 1.90 14.08 -6.42
N TYR A 21 2.23 14.94 -5.46
CA TYR A 21 2.29 16.39 -5.70
C TYR A 21 3.39 16.78 -6.70
N GLN A 22 4.58 16.18 -6.59
CA GLN A 22 5.68 16.45 -7.51
C GLN A 22 5.36 15.95 -8.92
N LEU A 23 4.76 14.76 -9.03
CA LEU A 23 4.28 14.21 -10.31
C LEU A 23 3.20 15.09 -10.92
N PHE A 24 2.19 15.47 -10.13
CA PHE A 24 1.11 16.35 -10.58
C PHE A 24 1.64 17.69 -11.10
N MET A 25 2.53 18.35 -10.36
CA MET A 25 3.13 19.62 -10.80
C MET A 25 4.01 19.44 -12.04
N LYS A 26 4.73 18.31 -12.15
CA LYS A 26 5.50 17.96 -13.34
C LYS A 26 4.58 17.75 -14.56
N ASP A 27 3.46 17.06 -14.40
CA ASP A 27 2.50 16.81 -15.46
C ASP A 27 1.79 18.09 -15.91
N ILE A 28 1.44 18.99 -14.99
CA ILE A 28 0.97 20.34 -15.33
C ILE A 28 2.03 21.09 -16.14
N GLY A 29 3.28 21.11 -15.67
CA GLY A 29 4.37 21.78 -16.38
C GLY A 29 4.58 21.21 -17.79
N ASN A 30 4.55 19.88 -17.92
CA ASN A 30 4.65 19.19 -19.19
C ASN A 30 3.49 19.55 -20.13
N LEU A 31 2.24 19.56 -19.63
CA LEU A 31 1.07 19.93 -20.42
C LEU A 31 1.16 21.37 -20.92
N MET A 32 1.52 22.30 -20.04
CA MET A 32 1.68 23.71 -20.40
C MET A 32 2.79 23.92 -21.44
N SER A 33 3.92 23.22 -21.29
CA SER A 33 5.04 23.30 -22.24
C SER A 33 4.69 22.77 -23.64
N ASN A 34 3.78 21.80 -23.71
CA ASN A 34 3.36 21.15 -24.95
C ASN A 34 2.02 21.67 -25.48
N LEU A 35 1.45 22.73 -24.91
CA LEU A 35 0.13 23.24 -25.30
C LEU A 35 0.06 23.61 -26.80
N THR A 36 1.18 24.06 -27.36
CA THR A 36 1.30 24.39 -28.79
C THR A 36 1.20 23.16 -29.70
N LEU A 37 1.52 21.96 -29.21
CA LEU A 37 1.31 20.70 -29.92
C LEU A 37 -0.16 20.29 -29.95
N GLY A 38 -1.00 20.82 -29.06
CA GLY A 38 -2.44 20.54 -29.05
C GLY A 38 -3.12 20.89 -30.37
N PHE A 39 -2.76 22.02 -30.99
CA PHE A 39 -3.24 22.38 -32.33
C PHE A 39 -2.84 21.36 -33.40
N LYS A 40 -1.66 20.73 -33.26
CA LYS A 40 -1.17 19.72 -34.21
C LYS A 40 -1.93 18.40 -34.14
N ILE A 41 -2.65 18.12 -33.05
CA ILE A 41 -3.50 16.91 -32.94
C ILE A 41 -4.57 16.92 -34.02
N LEU A 42 -5.13 18.10 -34.31
CA LEU A 42 -6.16 18.28 -35.31
C LEU A 42 -5.58 18.66 -36.69
N TRP A 43 -4.25 18.68 -36.85
CA TRP A 43 -3.62 19.06 -38.11
C TRP A 43 -3.22 17.83 -38.94
N PRO A 44 -3.58 17.75 -40.24
CA PRO A 44 -4.41 18.70 -40.98
C PRO A 44 -5.89 18.58 -40.60
N PHE A 45 -6.60 19.72 -40.54
CA PHE A 45 -8.01 19.76 -40.11
C PHE A 45 -8.97 19.00 -41.01
N PHE A 46 -8.55 18.72 -42.24
CA PHE A 46 -9.32 17.96 -43.22
C PHE A 46 -8.37 17.05 -43.99
N THR A 47 -8.80 15.81 -44.20
CA THR A 47 -8.02 14.82 -44.92
C THR A 47 -8.77 14.34 -46.17
N PRO A 48 -8.05 13.99 -47.25
CA PRO A 48 -8.67 13.52 -48.48
C PRO A 48 -8.99 12.02 -48.47
N ARG A 49 -8.48 11.25 -47.49
CA ARG A 49 -8.63 9.80 -47.43
C ARG A 49 -9.91 9.43 -46.69
N PRO A 50 -10.84 8.65 -47.28
CA PRO A 50 -12.15 8.35 -46.68
C PRO A 50 -12.14 7.61 -45.34
N LEU A 51 -11.02 6.99 -44.97
CA LEU A 51 -10.85 6.27 -43.71
C LEU A 51 -10.20 7.12 -42.60
N ASP A 52 -9.78 8.34 -42.90
CA ASP A 52 -9.20 9.25 -41.91
C ASP A 52 -10.29 9.92 -41.08
N GLU A 53 -10.00 10.19 -39.80
CA GLU A 53 -10.96 10.68 -38.80
C GLU A 53 -11.52 12.08 -39.12
N LEU A 54 -10.76 12.89 -39.87
CA LEU A 54 -11.13 14.24 -40.30
C LEU A 54 -11.55 14.30 -41.78
N PHE A 55 -11.91 13.17 -42.38
CA PHE A 55 -12.49 13.14 -43.72
C PHE A 55 -13.87 13.80 -43.72
N LEU A 56 -14.05 14.79 -44.59
CA LEU A 56 -15.29 15.55 -44.68
C LEU A 56 -16.39 14.76 -45.39
N CYS A 57 -17.25 14.12 -44.61
CA CYS A 57 -18.56 13.64 -45.02
C CYS A 57 -19.65 14.21 -44.11
N SER A 58 -20.93 14.06 -44.48
CA SER A 58 -22.06 14.65 -43.75
C SER A 58 -22.10 14.24 -42.27
N SER A 59 -21.79 12.98 -41.96
CA SER A 59 -21.73 12.48 -40.59
C SER A 59 -20.58 13.10 -39.79
N THR A 60 -19.40 13.25 -40.40
CA THR A 60 -18.23 13.85 -39.73
C THR A 60 -18.46 15.34 -39.48
N VAL A 61 -19.05 16.07 -40.42
CA VAL A 61 -19.39 17.49 -40.24
C VAL A 61 -20.36 17.68 -39.08
N PHE A 62 -21.42 16.86 -39.00
CA PHE A 62 -22.35 16.90 -37.87
C PHE A 62 -21.65 16.59 -36.54
N ALA A 63 -20.79 15.56 -36.52
CA ALA A 63 -20.02 15.21 -35.32
C ALA A 63 -19.07 16.33 -34.87
N LEU A 64 -18.40 17.01 -35.79
CA LEU A 64 -17.51 18.14 -35.50
C LEU A 64 -18.27 19.34 -34.92
N ILE A 65 -19.42 19.68 -35.50
CA ILE A 65 -20.30 20.74 -34.98
C ILE A 65 -20.78 20.39 -33.57
N TRP A 66 -21.24 19.14 -33.38
CA TRP A 66 -21.70 18.65 -32.09
C TRP A 66 -20.58 18.69 -31.04
N PHE A 67 -19.39 18.19 -31.39
CA PHE A 67 -18.20 18.23 -30.53
C PHE A 67 -17.81 19.67 -30.16
N LEU A 68 -17.79 20.59 -31.13
CA LEU A 68 -17.45 21.99 -30.89
C LEU A 68 -18.47 22.65 -29.96
N PHE A 69 -19.77 22.44 -30.20
CA PHE A 69 -20.84 22.97 -29.36
C PHE A 69 -20.69 22.51 -27.90
N TRP A 70 -20.52 21.21 -27.67
CA TRP A 70 -20.36 20.68 -26.32
C TRP A 70 -19.04 21.09 -25.68
N SER A 71 -17.96 21.21 -26.45
CA SER A 71 -16.67 21.69 -25.94
C SER A 71 -16.78 23.13 -25.43
N ILE A 72 -17.43 24.02 -26.18
CA ILE A 72 -17.67 25.41 -25.76
C ILE A 72 -18.56 25.47 -24.52
N LEU A 73 -19.64 24.66 -24.50
CA LEU A 73 -20.58 24.63 -23.38
C LEU A 73 -19.95 24.08 -22.09
N GLN A 74 -19.10 23.05 -22.19
CA GLN A 74 -18.47 22.40 -21.04
C GLN A 74 -17.20 23.11 -20.56
N ALA A 75 -16.49 23.84 -21.43
CA ALA A 75 -15.25 24.54 -21.09
C ALA A 75 -15.33 25.38 -19.80
N PRO A 76 -16.33 26.27 -19.59
CA PRO A 76 -16.40 27.05 -18.35
C PRO A 76 -16.66 26.18 -17.11
N ILE A 77 -17.44 25.09 -17.24
CA ILE A 77 -17.74 24.16 -16.15
C ILE A 77 -16.47 23.40 -15.75
N ILE A 78 -15.75 22.87 -16.73
CA ILE A 78 -14.49 22.13 -16.51
C ILE A 78 -13.44 23.06 -15.88
N LEU A 79 -13.32 24.29 -16.39
CA LEU A 79 -12.40 25.27 -15.83
C LEU A 79 -12.75 25.60 -14.37
N PHE A 80 -14.03 25.80 -14.05
CA PHE A 80 -14.48 26.03 -12.68
C PHE A 80 -14.15 24.85 -11.77
N VAL A 81 -14.48 23.62 -12.17
CA VAL A 81 -14.17 22.40 -11.40
C VAL A 81 -12.66 22.25 -11.20
N PHE A 82 -11.86 22.52 -12.22
CA PHE A 82 -10.40 22.47 -12.14
C PHE A 82 -9.84 23.50 -11.14
N VAL A 83 -10.30 24.75 -11.20
CA VAL A 83 -9.87 25.79 -10.25
C VAL A 83 -10.26 25.43 -8.82
N VAL A 84 -11.49 24.96 -8.61
CA VAL A 84 -11.96 24.49 -7.29
C VAL A 84 -11.10 23.33 -6.79
N LEU A 85 -10.80 22.34 -7.65
CA LEU A 85 -9.95 21.20 -7.30
C LEU A 85 -8.54 21.66 -6.88
N VAL A 86 -7.93 22.59 -7.63
CA VAL A 86 -6.62 23.15 -7.27
C VAL A 86 -6.68 23.84 -5.91
N ILE A 87 -7.70 24.67 -5.65
CA ILE A 87 -7.88 25.33 -4.35
C ILE A 87 -8.04 24.32 -3.23
N VAL A 88 -8.87 23.28 -3.41
CA VAL A 88 -9.08 22.22 -2.42
C VAL A 88 -7.78 21.47 -2.13
N VAL A 89 -7.01 21.11 -3.16
CA VAL A 89 -5.71 20.45 -3.00
C VAL A 89 -4.73 21.34 -2.23
N LEU A 90 -4.69 22.65 -2.53
CA LEU A 90 -3.85 23.61 -1.80
C LEU A 90 -4.27 23.75 -0.33
N ILE A 91 -5.57 23.81 -0.04
CA ILE A 91 -6.09 23.86 1.33
C ILE A 91 -5.75 22.58 2.10
N ILE A 92 -5.99 21.40 1.51
CA ILE A 92 -5.62 20.12 2.13
C ILE A 92 -4.11 20.05 2.37
N GLY A 93 -3.30 20.49 1.39
CA GLY A 93 -1.85 20.59 1.53
C GLY A 93 -1.43 21.51 2.69
N LEU A 94 -2.08 22.68 2.82
CA LEU A 94 -1.83 23.60 3.93
C LEU A 94 -2.24 22.99 5.28
N LEU A 95 -3.42 22.40 5.37
CA LEU A 95 -3.92 21.78 6.61
C LEU A 95 -3.06 20.60 7.04
N THR A 96 -2.64 19.75 6.10
CA THR A 96 -1.72 18.64 6.39
C THR A 96 -0.35 19.14 6.79
N TRP A 97 0.15 20.21 6.17
CA TRP A 97 1.40 20.86 6.58
C TRP A 97 1.30 21.45 7.99
N ILE A 98 0.22 22.17 8.33
CA ILE A 98 -0.02 22.70 9.68
C ILE A 98 -0.12 21.55 10.69
N HIS A 99 -0.89 20.50 10.36
CA HIS A 99 -1.02 19.32 11.22
C HIS A 99 0.34 18.64 11.43
N SER A 100 1.11 18.41 10.36
CA SER A 100 2.48 17.91 10.50
C SER A 100 3.31 18.85 11.37
N PHE A 101 3.34 20.15 11.11
CA PHE A 101 4.12 21.10 11.90
C PHE A 101 3.79 21.06 13.40
N LEU A 102 2.50 21.04 13.75
CA LEU A 102 2.04 21.03 15.15
C LEU A 102 2.24 19.67 15.85
N PHE A 103 2.05 18.55 15.14
CA PHE A 103 1.99 17.21 15.74
C PHE A 103 3.24 16.36 15.49
N TRP A 104 4.15 16.76 14.60
CA TRP A 104 5.31 15.97 14.17
C TRP A 104 6.20 15.53 15.31
N HIS A 105 6.57 16.44 16.21
CA HIS A 105 7.47 16.14 17.32
C HIS A 105 6.80 15.32 18.44
N ILE A 106 5.46 15.36 18.52
CA ILE A 106 4.71 14.72 19.61
C ILE A 106 4.30 13.30 19.20
N LEU A 107 3.73 13.12 18.01
CA LEU A 107 3.05 11.88 17.62
C LEU A 107 3.77 11.11 16.51
N HIS A 108 4.29 11.77 15.48
CA HIS A 108 4.62 11.11 14.20
C HIS A 108 5.90 10.27 14.22
N GLY A 109 6.94 10.67 14.95
CA GLY A 109 8.21 9.92 14.95
C GLY A 109 8.83 9.73 13.55
N PRO A 110 9.89 8.93 13.43
CA PRO A 110 10.48 8.66 12.12
C PRO A 110 9.59 7.73 11.29
N ALA A 111 9.64 7.87 9.96
CA ALA A 111 8.93 6.98 9.03
C ALA A 111 9.41 5.53 9.09
N LEU A 112 10.69 5.34 9.40
CA LEU A 112 11.30 4.02 9.57
C LEU A 112 11.79 3.88 10.99
N GLN A 113 11.48 2.76 11.63
CA GLN A 113 11.96 2.42 12.97
C GLN A 113 12.54 1.03 12.96
N VAL A 114 13.70 0.83 13.56
CA VAL A 114 14.29 -0.49 13.70
C VAL A 114 14.30 -0.91 15.16
N PHE A 115 13.98 -2.17 15.41
CA PHE A 115 14.09 -2.78 16.72
C PHE A 115 14.73 -4.19 16.64
N PRO A 116 15.69 -4.52 17.52
CA PRO A 116 16.31 -3.66 18.54
C PRO A 116 17.16 -2.54 17.92
N SER A 117 17.40 -1.47 18.68
CA SER A 117 18.20 -0.31 18.23
C SER A 117 19.69 -0.61 18.05
N THR A 118 20.14 -1.77 18.47
CA THR A 118 21.49 -2.30 18.27
C THR A 118 21.37 -3.80 18.01
N ILE A 119 22.00 -4.27 16.92
CA ILE A 119 22.09 -5.69 16.61
C ILE A 119 23.52 -6.13 16.94
N THR A 120 23.65 -7.13 17.82
CA THR A 120 24.96 -7.72 18.11
C THR A 120 25.46 -8.52 16.91
N PRO A 121 26.79 -8.61 16.68
CA PRO A 121 27.33 -9.39 15.56
C PRO A 121 26.89 -10.86 15.53
N ALA A 122 26.67 -11.46 16.70
CA ALA A 122 26.13 -12.82 16.81
C ALA A 122 24.68 -12.91 16.32
N ALA A 123 23.83 -11.95 16.71
CA ALA A 123 22.44 -11.89 16.25
C ALA A 123 22.32 -11.48 14.77
N SER A 124 23.27 -10.71 14.23
CA SER A 124 23.29 -10.40 12.79
C SER A 124 23.64 -11.63 11.95
N ASN A 125 24.59 -12.47 12.39
CA ASN A 125 24.96 -13.69 11.65
C ASN A 125 23.83 -14.72 11.63
N LEU A 126 23.12 -14.92 12.75
CA LEU A 126 21.99 -15.85 12.82
C LEU A 126 20.81 -15.43 11.93
N ASN A 127 20.63 -14.12 11.72
CA ASN A 127 19.49 -13.55 11.00
C ASN A 127 19.88 -12.95 9.64
N GLN A 128 21.09 -13.23 9.15
CA GLN A 128 21.65 -12.57 7.98
C GLN A 128 20.83 -12.83 6.71
N HIS A 129 20.17 -13.99 6.63
CA HIS A 129 19.41 -14.42 5.45
C HIS A 129 17.92 -14.04 5.50
N GLU A 130 17.46 -13.45 6.59
CA GLU A 130 16.06 -13.06 6.78
C GLU A 130 15.91 -11.54 6.89
N ARG A 131 14.82 -10.99 6.35
CA ARG A 131 14.41 -9.60 6.57
C ARG A 131 12.98 -9.55 7.04
N TRP A 132 12.75 -8.97 8.21
CA TRP A 132 11.42 -8.83 8.81
C TRP A 132 10.99 -7.36 8.74
N VAL A 133 9.83 -7.13 8.15
CA VAL A 133 9.25 -5.81 7.94
C VAL A 133 7.86 -5.78 8.57
N TYR A 134 7.54 -4.73 9.32
CA TYR A 134 6.23 -4.53 9.93
C TYR A 134 5.61 -3.21 9.44
N ILE A 135 4.33 -3.23 9.06
CA ILE A 135 3.55 -2.04 8.69
C ILE A 135 2.35 -1.93 9.64
N ASN A 136 2.27 -0.83 10.39
CA ASN A 136 1.18 -0.62 11.35
C ASN A 136 -0.11 -0.09 10.73
N GLY A 137 -1.16 -0.06 11.54
CA GLY A 137 -2.45 0.54 11.22
C GLY A 137 -2.54 2.04 11.50
N ILE A 138 -3.76 2.56 11.40
CA ILE A 138 -4.11 3.94 11.76
C ILE A 138 -3.90 4.22 13.26
N ALA A 139 -3.99 5.49 13.65
CA ALA A 139 -3.95 5.97 15.03
C ALA A 139 -2.73 5.48 15.83
N THR A 140 -1.65 5.15 15.13
CA THR A 140 -0.42 4.60 15.72
C THR A 140 0.65 5.67 15.70
N GLY A 141 0.98 6.20 16.87
CA GLY A 141 2.10 7.12 17.04
C GLY A 141 3.45 6.40 17.20
N ARG A 142 4.53 7.17 17.28
CA ARG A 142 5.91 6.68 17.41
C ARG A 142 6.12 5.63 18.51
N THR A 143 5.43 5.80 19.63
CA THR A 143 5.60 4.93 20.80
C THR A 143 4.90 3.58 20.59
N ILE A 144 3.71 3.60 19.99
CA ILE A 144 2.90 2.39 19.80
C ILE A 144 3.60 1.47 18.79
N ILE A 145 4.04 1.98 17.63
CA ILE A 145 4.79 1.15 16.68
C ILE A 145 6.05 0.56 17.31
N ARG A 146 6.76 1.31 18.15
CA ARG A 146 7.93 0.79 18.88
C ARG A 146 7.56 -0.36 19.82
N GLN A 147 6.43 -0.25 20.53
CA GLN A 147 5.91 -1.34 21.37
C GLN A 147 5.49 -2.56 20.54
N ASN A 148 4.92 -2.36 19.34
CA ASN A 148 4.60 -3.45 18.42
C ASN A 148 5.86 -4.18 17.98
N LEU A 149 6.88 -3.44 17.54
CA LEU A 149 8.17 -4.00 17.12
C LEU A 149 8.86 -4.75 18.27
N GLN A 150 8.82 -4.20 19.49
CA GLN A 150 9.40 -4.86 20.66
C GLN A 150 8.70 -6.18 21.00
N LEU A 151 7.36 -6.21 20.95
CA LEU A 151 6.63 -7.45 21.21
C LEU A 151 6.91 -8.50 20.12
N LEU A 152 6.91 -8.10 18.84
CA LEU A 152 7.28 -8.98 17.73
C LEU A 152 8.70 -9.54 17.90
N HIS A 153 9.66 -8.68 18.27
CA HIS A 153 11.03 -9.11 18.54
C HIS A 153 11.10 -10.12 19.68
N ASN A 154 10.38 -9.88 20.78
CA ASN A 154 10.38 -10.78 21.92
C ASN A 154 9.73 -12.14 21.60
N LEU A 155 8.70 -12.16 20.75
CA LEU A 155 8.00 -13.39 20.36
C LEU A 155 8.81 -14.23 19.37
N PHE A 156 9.43 -13.59 18.37
CA PHE A 156 10.05 -14.29 17.24
C PHE A 156 11.59 -14.26 17.27
N GLY A 157 12.20 -13.46 18.12
CA GLY A 157 13.65 -13.35 18.27
C GLY A 157 14.36 -12.76 17.04
N ARG A 158 13.64 -11.97 16.22
CA ARG A 158 14.16 -11.40 14.96
C ARG A 158 14.25 -9.89 15.02
N PRO A 159 15.26 -9.26 14.39
CA PRO A 159 15.28 -7.81 14.22
C PRO A 159 14.21 -7.41 13.18
N LEU A 160 13.45 -6.35 13.47
CA LEU A 160 12.38 -5.86 12.61
C LEU A 160 12.60 -4.43 12.16
N LEU A 161 12.27 -4.17 10.89
CA LEU A 161 12.07 -2.83 10.34
C LEU A 161 10.58 -2.49 10.35
N GLY A 162 10.18 -1.54 11.20
CA GLY A 162 8.86 -0.92 11.18
C GLY A 162 8.79 0.20 10.16
N ILE A 163 7.80 0.13 9.28
CA ILE A 163 7.38 1.20 8.38
C ILE A 163 6.17 1.86 9.02
N ASN A 164 6.36 3.11 9.42
CA ASN A 164 5.39 3.85 10.19
C ASN A 164 4.34 4.48 9.29
N ASN A 165 3.16 3.88 9.26
CA ASN A 165 1.94 4.49 8.73
C ASN A 165 1.55 5.66 9.63
N ARG A 166 1.87 6.88 9.19
CA ARG A 166 1.73 8.09 9.99
C ARG A 166 0.27 8.39 10.24
N THR A 167 -0.07 8.75 11.47
CA THR A 167 -1.45 9.12 11.82
C THR A 167 -1.73 10.61 11.57
N TYR A 168 -2.80 10.94 10.87
CA TYR A 168 -3.36 12.29 10.74
C TYR A 168 -4.43 12.58 11.81
N GLY A 169 -4.40 11.82 12.91
CA GLY A 169 -5.48 11.73 13.86
C GLY A 169 -6.59 10.81 13.38
N PHE A 170 -7.41 10.32 14.31
CA PHE A 170 -8.38 9.25 14.04
C PHE A 170 -9.32 9.52 12.86
N LEU A 171 -9.86 10.74 12.73
CA LEU A 171 -10.77 11.07 11.63
C LEU A 171 -10.03 11.19 10.29
N GLY A 172 -8.86 11.84 10.27
CA GLY A 172 -8.04 11.95 9.06
C GLY A 172 -7.62 10.58 8.55
N ASP A 173 -7.25 9.70 9.48
CA ASP A 173 -6.91 8.31 9.21
C ASP A 173 -8.07 7.51 8.62
N ILE A 174 -9.29 7.69 9.12
CA ILE A 174 -10.48 7.03 8.55
C ILE A 174 -10.69 7.49 7.11
N VAL A 175 -10.64 8.80 6.85
CA VAL A 175 -10.82 9.36 5.50
C VAL A 175 -9.75 8.81 4.56
N GLU A 176 -8.47 8.87 4.96
CA GLU A 176 -7.38 8.33 4.15
C GLU A 176 -7.55 6.84 3.91
N CYS A 177 -7.87 6.04 4.94
CA CYS A 177 -8.10 4.61 4.82
C CYS A 177 -9.21 4.28 3.82
N VAL A 178 -10.33 5.00 3.85
CA VAL A 178 -11.43 4.85 2.88
C VAL A 178 -10.97 5.22 1.47
N LEU A 179 -10.25 6.33 1.30
CA LEU A 179 -9.74 6.73 -0.01
C LEU A 179 -8.73 5.72 -0.57
N GLN A 180 -7.82 5.23 0.28
CA GLN A 180 -6.83 4.22 -0.05
C GLN A 180 -7.49 2.92 -0.48
N ARG A 181 -8.49 2.46 0.29
CA ARG A 181 -9.20 1.21 0.02
C ARG A 181 -10.11 1.29 -1.21
N SER A 182 -10.84 2.37 -1.39
CA SER A 182 -11.89 2.49 -2.43
C SER A 182 -11.35 2.97 -3.77
N PHE A 183 -10.36 3.86 -3.77
CA PHE A 183 -9.82 4.48 -4.99
C PHE A 183 -8.39 4.05 -5.30
N GLY A 184 -7.79 3.15 -4.50
CA GLY A 184 -6.43 2.68 -4.72
C GLY A 184 -5.37 3.79 -4.52
N PHE A 185 -5.69 4.82 -3.73
CA PHE A 185 -4.77 5.93 -3.47
C PHE A 185 -3.45 5.40 -2.87
N ARG A 186 -2.31 5.88 -3.36
CA ARG A 186 -0.98 5.43 -2.88
C ARG A 186 -0.45 6.40 -1.84
N THR A 187 -0.31 5.94 -0.60
CA THR A 187 0.24 6.74 0.51
C THR A 187 1.76 6.89 0.39
N SER A 188 2.34 7.80 1.18
CA SER A 188 3.81 7.98 1.24
C SER A 188 4.51 6.70 1.70
N GLU A 189 3.90 6.01 2.65
CA GLU A 189 4.40 4.78 3.23
C GLU A 189 4.41 3.64 2.23
N THR A 190 3.42 3.58 1.34
CA THR A 190 3.43 2.64 0.21
C THR A 190 4.67 2.88 -0.68
N ARG A 191 4.99 4.15 -0.98
CA ARG A 191 6.14 4.52 -1.84
C ARG A 191 7.49 4.35 -1.16
N VAL A 192 7.56 4.45 0.16
CA VAL A 192 8.76 4.16 0.96
C VAL A 192 8.96 2.64 1.10
N ALA A 193 7.89 1.89 1.36
CA ALA A 193 7.94 0.47 1.64
C ALA A 193 8.25 -0.39 0.41
N TYR A 194 7.66 -0.05 -0.73
CA TYR A 194 7.85 -0.78 -1.98
C TYR A 194 9.33 -0.96 -2.37
N PRO A 195 10.16 0.09 -2.50
CA PRO A 195 11.56 -0.08 -2.91
C PRO A 195 12.37 -0.84 -1.86
N ILE A 196 12.04 -0.72 -0.56
CA ILE A 196 12.71 -1.47 0.51
C ILE A 196 12.47 -2.98 0.32
N LEU A 197 11.22 -3.38 0.13
CA LEU A 197 10.87 -4.79 -0.09
C LEU A 197 11.44 -5.32 -1.40
N GLU A 198 11.40 -4.54 -2.48
CA GLU A 198 12.04 -4.88 -3.74
C GLU A 198 13.55 -5.10 -3.58
N GLY A 199 14.23 -4.22 -2.85
CA GLY A 199 15.65 -4.34 -2.54
C GLY A 199 15.96 -5.62 -1.76
N PHE A 200 15.19 -5.94 -0.72
CA PHE A 200 15.38 -7.17 0.05
C PHE A 200 15.12 -8.44 -0.75
N LEU A 201 14.13 -8.44 -1.66
CA LEU A 201 13.83 -9.61 -2.48
C LEU A 201 14.91 -9.87 -3.53
N ASN A 202 15.52 -8.81 -4.07
CA ASN A 202 16.58 -8.89 -5.06
C ASN A 202 17.98 -9.11 -4.46
N ASP A 203 18.16 -8.97 -3.15
CA ASP A 203 19.42 -9.32 -2.48
C ASP A 203 19.65 -10.84 -2.52
N ALA A 204 20.78 -11.24 -3.11
CA ALA A 204 21.18 -12.64 -3.24
C ALA A 204 21.51 -13.30 -1.89
N ASN A 205 21.87 -12.51 -0.87
CA ASN A 205 22.17 -13.02 0.48
C ASN A 205 20.90 -13.25 1.31
N VAL A 206 19.75 -12.72 0.87
CA VAL A 206 18.47 -12.86 1.55
C VAL A 206 17.70 -14.01 0.91
N SER A 207 17.38 -15.03 1.73
CA SER A 207 16.57 -16.18 1.32
C SER A 207 15.11 -16.06 1.75
N ARG A 208 14.80 -15.17 2.70
CA ARG A 208 13.45 -15.00 3.24
C ARG A 208 13.16 -13.55 3.59
N VAL A 209 12.01 -13.05 3.14
CA VAL A 209 11.47 -11.73 3.53
C VAL A 209 10.12 -11.96 4.17
N VAL A 210 9.94 -11.49 5.40
CA VAL A 210 8.69 -11.60 6.16
C VAL A 210 8.06 -10.21 6.24
N LEU A 211 6.88 -10.06 5.65
CA LEU A 211 6.07 -8.85 5.72
C LEU A 211 4.90 -9.07 6.68
N ILE A 212 4.89 -8.35 7.78
CA ILE A 212 3.81 -8.32 8.75
C ILE A 212 3.04 -7.01 8.60
N ALA A 213 1.72 -7.07 8.51
CA ALA A 213 0.89 -5.88 8.37
C ALA A 213 -0.32 -5.91 9.31
N HIS A 214 -0.67 -4.77 9.89
CA HIS A 214 -1.84 -4.64 10.78
C HIS A 214 -2.83 -3.60 10.26
N SER A 215 -4.13 -3.89 10.31
CA SER A 215 -5.20 -2.93 9.96
C SER A 215 -5.05 -2.33 8.55
N GLN A 216 -5.00 -0.99 8.41
CA GLN A 216 -4.69 -0.27 7.17
C GLN A 216 -3.33 -0.66 6.58
N GLY A 217 -2.38 -1.10 7.40
CA GLY A 217 -1.13 -1.68 6.92
C GLY A 217 -1.36 -2.84 5.94
N GLY A 218 -2.48 -3.57 6.07
CA GLY A 218 -2.87 -4.60 5.12
C GLY A 218 -3.31 -4.05 3.75
N ILE A 219 -3.94 -2.87 3.69
CA ILE A 219 -4.20 -2.14 2.43
C ILE A 219 -2.86 -1.75 1.80
N ILE A 220 -1.94 -1.17 2.59
CA ILE A 220 -0.59 -0.80 2.14
C ILE A 220 0.14 -2.04 1.59
N ALA A 221 0.11 -3.17 2.30
CA ALA A 221 0.71 -4.42 1.84
C ALA A 221 0.10 -4.90 0.51
N SER A 222 -1.23 -4.90 0.37
CA SER A 222 -1.90 -5.30 -0.88
C SER A 222 -1.46 -4.45 -2.08
N HIS A 223 -1.29 -3.16 -1.86
CA HIS A 223 -0.80 -2.20 -2.84
C HIS A 223 0.65 -2.50 -3.23
N ILE A 224 1.53 -2.71 -2.26
CA ILE A 224 2.94 -3.05 -2.53
C ILE A 224 3.06 -4.36 -3.29
N LEU A 225 2.29 -5.39 -2.92
CA LEU A 225 2.33 -6.69 -3.61
C LEU A 225 2.01 -6.55 -5.10
N ARG A 226 1.00 -5.75 -5.46
CA ARG A 226 0.67 -5.49 -6.87
C ARG A 226 1.84 -4.88 -7.64
N ASP A 227 2.58 -3.97 -7.01
CA ASP A 227 3.74 -3.34 -7.64
C ASP A 227 4.89 -4.35 -7.75
N LEU A 228 5.14 -5.15 -6.71
CA LEU A 228 6.16 -6.19 -6.70
C LEU A 228 5.93 -7.26 -7.78
N TYR A 229 4.68 -7.68 -8.01
CA TYR A 229 4.36 -8.66 -9.07
C TYR A 229 4.73 -8.18 -10.48
N THR A 230 4.84 -6.87 -10.69
CA THR A 230 5.18 -6.30 -12.01
C THR A 230 6.67 -6.11 -12.23
N ARG A 231 7.49 -6.15 -11.16
CA ARG A 231 8.88 -5.70 -11.19
C ARG A 231 9.90 -6.68 -10.61
N VAL A 232 9.45 -7.59 -9.75
CA VAL A 232 10.30 -8.63 -9.14
C VAL A 232 10.06 -9.96 -9.84
N SER A 233 11.14 -10.72 -10.07
CA SER A 233 11.04 -12.05 -10.67
C SER A 233 10.28 -13.01 -9.75
N ILE A 234 9.57 -13.98 -10.33
CA ILE A 234 8.84 -15.02 -9.57
C ILE A 234 9.77 -15.75 -8.59
N ALA A 235 11.00 -16.06 -9.02
CA ALA A 235 11.99 -16.71 -8.18
C ALA A 235 12.32 -15.90 -6.91
N ASN A 236 12.44 -14.58 -7.03
CA ASN A 236 12.70 -13.71 -5.87
C ASN A 236 11.42 -13.48 -5.04
N LEU A 237 10.25 -13.39 -5.67
CA LEU A 237 8.96 -13.27 -4.98
C LEU A 237 8.66 -14.46 -4.07
N ARG A 238 9.12 -15.67 -4.43
CA ARG A 238 8.97 -16.87 -3.58
C ARG A 238 9.67 -16.76 -2.22
N LYS A 239 10.61 -15.82 -2.05
CA LYS A 239 11.24 -15.53 -0.74
C LYS A 239 10.27 -14.81 0.21
N LEU A 240 9.21 -14.19 -0.31
CA LEU A 240 8.29 -13.36 0.45
C LEU A 240 7.23 -14.19 1.17
N GLN A 241 7.06 -13.94 2.46
CA GLN A 241 5.97 -14.45 3.29
C GLN A 241 5.19 -13.27 3.86
N VAL A 242 3.87 -13.33 3.78
CA VAL A 242 3.00 -12.22 4.17
C VAL A 242 2.05 -12.67 5.27
N TYR A 243 2.08 -11.97 6.39
CA TYR A 243 1.21 -12.21 7.55
C TYR A 243 0.46 -10.92 7.86
N THR A 244 -0.85 -10.97 7.90
CA THR A 244 -1.66 -9.79 8.20
C THR A 244 -2.56 -10.03 9.40
N PHE A 245 -2.81 -8.98 10.17
CA PHE A 245 -3.61 -9.01 11.38
C PHE A 245 -4.65 -7.90 11.32
N GLY A 246 -5.93 -8.22 11.52
CA GLY A 246 -6.97 -7.19 11.44
C GLY A 246 -7.09 -6.54 10.04
N ASN A 247 -6.77 -7.27 8.97
CA ASN A 247 -6.51 -6.67 7.66
C ASN A 247 -7.72 -5.91 7.07
N ALA A 248 -7.53 -4.62 6.78
CA ALA A 248 -8.53 -3.72 6.22
C ALA A 248 -8.60 -3.71 4.67
N ALA A 249 -7.81 -4.55 3.99
CA ALA A 249 -7.75 -4.59 2.52
C ALA A 249 -9.07 -5.03 1.89
N LEU A 250 -9.41 -4.45 0.74
CA LEU A 250 -10.54 -4.87 -0.10
C LEU A 250 -10.13 -6.02 -1.00
N HIS A 251 -8.94 -5.93 -1.59
CA HIS A 251 -8.37 -6.96 -2.44
C HIS A 251 -7.04 -7.41 -1.86
N PHE A 252 -6.71 -8.68 -2.05
CA PHE A 252 -5.40 -9.21 -1.72
C PHE A 252 -5.01 -10.21 -2.82
N ASP A 253 -4.35 -9.70 -3.85
CA ASP A 253 -4.08 -10.49 -5.05
C ASP A 253 -2.87 -11.41 -4.87
N ASN A 254 -2.96 -12.60 -5.46
CA ASN A 254 -1.83 -13.51 -5.65
C ASN A 254 -1.97 -14.13 -7.05
N PRO A 255 -1.24 -13.63 -8.07
CA PRO A 255 -1.41 -14.12 -9.43
C PRO A 255 -1.00 -15.59 -9.54
N PRO A 256 -1.56 -16.34 -10.50
CA PRO A 256 -1.15 -17.72 -10.75
C PRO A 256 0.31 -17.74 -11.19
N ASP A 257 1.04 -18.77 -10.75
CA ASP A 257 2.41 -19.03 -11.16
C ASP A 257 2.39 -19.86 -12.44
N PRO A 258 2.85 -19.34 -13.59
CA PRO A 258 2.85 -20.09 -14.85
C PRO A 258 3.75 -21.32 -14.82
N THR A 259 4.64 -21.44 -13.82
CA THR A 259 5.59 -22.55 -13.69
C THR A 259 5.07 -23.69 -12.82
N VAL A 260 3.96 -23.50 -12.11
CA VAL A 260 3.37 -24.50 -11.20
C VAL A 260 1.89 -24.66 -11.53
N ALA A 261 1.48 -25.87 -11.92
CA ALA A 261 0.06 -26.15 -12.15
C ALA A 261 -0.75 -25.86 -10.89
N TRP A 262 -1.74 -24.98 -11.00
CA TRP A 262 -2.62 -24.58 -9.88
C TRP A 262 -1.88 -23.91 -8.71
N GLY A 263 -0.67 -23.40 -8.96
CA GLY A 263 0.13 -22.67 -7.98
C GLY A 263 -0.05 -21.16 -8.11
N HIS A 264 0.25 -20.43 -7.03
CA HIS A 264 0.35 -18.98 -7.03
C HIS A 264 1.78 -18.51 -6.80
N VAL A 265 2.07 -17.26 -7.18
CA VAL A 265 3.42 -16.69 -7.10
C VAL A 265 3.95 -16.67 -5.67
N LEU A 266 3.14 -16.20 -4.71
CA LEU A 266 3.48 -16.26 -3.29
C LEU A 266 2.98 -17.57 -2.67
N GLN A 267 3.89 -18.25 -1.96
CA GLN A 267 3.61 -19.52 -1.29
C GLN A 267 3.00 -19.34 0.11
N HIS A 268 3.22 -18.17 0.73
CA HIS A 268 2.79 -17.91 2.11
C HIS A 268 2.08 -16.56 2.21
N ILE A 269 0.76 -16.60 2.29
CA ILE A 269 -0.08 -15.46 2.65
C ILE A 269 -1.06 -15.94 3.73
N GLU A 270 -1.02 -15.30 4.90
CA GLU A 270 -1.90 -15.60 6.02
C GLU A 270 -2.56 -14.33 6.56
N HIS A 271 -3.85 -14.46 6.89
CA HIS A 271 -4.66 -13.40 7.45
C HIS A 271 -5.24 -13.88 8.78
N TYR A 272 -4.88 -13.20 9.85
CA TYR A 272 -5.38 -13.45 11.20
C TYR A 272 -6.46 -12.42 11.52
N CYS A 273 -7.66 -12.91 11.80
CA CYS A 273 -8.85 -12.10 12.04
C CYS A 273 -9.50 -12.50 13.37
N ASN A 274 -9.88 -11.52 14.17
CA ASN A 274 -10.83 -11.73 15.26
C ASN A 274 -12.25 -11.73 14.68
N GLU A 275 -13.09 -12.68 15.07
CA GLU A 275 -14.44 -12.84 14.51
C GLU A 275 -15.28 -11.56 14.64
N ARG A 276 -15.18 -10.88 15.78
CA ARG A 276 -15.97 -9.67 16.12
C ARG A 276 -15.15 -8.38 15.99
N ASP A 277 -14.13 -8.37 15.12
CA ASP A 277 -13.39 -7.16 14.79
C ASP A 277 -14.10 -6.37 13.68
N MET A 278 -14.47 -5.13 13.99
CA MET A 278 -15.12 -4.21 13.05
C MET A 278 -14.30 -4.02 11.77
N VAL A 279 -12.98 -3.90 11.87
CA VAL A 279 -12.11 -3.67 10.71
C VAL A 279 -12.03 -4.92 9.83
N CYS A 280 -11.98 -6.11 10.43
CA CYS A 280 -12.08 -7.36 9.68
C CYS A 280 -13.45 -7.55 9.02
N SER A 281 -14.52 -7.17 9.71
CA SER A 281 -15.91 -7.29 9.23
C SER A 281 -16.17 -6.42 8.01
N TRP A 282 -15.46 -5.31 7.88
CA TRP A 282 -15.40 -4.50 6.66
C TRP A 282 -14.31 -5.01 5.69
N GLY A 283 -13.21 -5.50 6.22
CA GLY A 283 -11.96 -5.84 5.54
C GLY A 283 -11.91 -7.28 5.08
N ALA A 284 -10.90 -8.02 5.54
CA ALA A 284 -10.58 -9.37 5.09
C ALA A 284 -11.75 -10.36 5.18
N LEU A 285 -12.55 -10.34 6.25
CA LEU A 285 -13.65 -11.29 6.41
C LEU A 285 -14.80 -11.02 5.43
N SER A 286 -15.17 -9.75 5.23
CA SER A 286 -16.18 -9.42 4.22
C SER A 286 -15.66 -9.65 2.80
N SER A 287 -14.43 -9.24 2.54
CA SER A 287 -13.80 -9.32 1.21
C SER A 287 -13.62 -10.77 0.75
N SER A 288 -13.14 -11.65 1.61
CA SER A 288 -12.95 -13.08 1.30
C SER A 288 -14.24 -13.88 1.09
N ARG A 289 -15.37 -13.39 1.61
CA ARG A 289 -16.69 -14.01 1.42
C ARG A 289 -17.37 -13.57 0.14
N GLN A 290 -16.90 -12.50 -0.50
CA GLN A 290 -17.49 -11.98 -1.73
C GLN A 290 -16.90 -12.65 -2.96
N PRO A 291 -17.71 -13.25 -3.84
CA PRO A 291 -17.21 -14.05 -4.96
C PRO A 291 -16.45 -13.25 -6.02
N ASP A 292 -16.78 -11.96 -6.18
CA ASP A 292 -16.20 -11.06 -7.19
C ASP A 292 -14.91 -10.38 -6.71
N ILE A 293 -14.58 -10.53 -5.42
CA ILE A 293 -13.41 -9.93 -4.80
C ILE A 293 -12.30 -10.97 -4.76
N ARG A 294 -11.18 -10.65 -5.40
CA ARG A 294 -9.94 -11.42 -5.28
C ARG A 294 -9.29 -11.15 -3.92
N PHE A 295 -9.43 -12.09 -3.01
CA PHE A 295 -8.80 -12.05 -1.69
C PHE A 295 -8.13 -13.40 -1.40
N GLN A 296 -6.84 -13.47 -1.70
CA GLN A 296 -6.01 -14.68 -1.68
C GLN A 296 -5.23 -14.81 -0.38
N GLY A 297 -5.05 -16.05 0.06
CA GLY A 297 -4.33 -16.39 1.29
C GLY A 297 -5.17 -17.20 2.27
N LYS A 298 -4.50 -17.80 3.26
CA LYS A 298 -5.14 -18.58 4.32
C LYS A 298 -5.74 -17.64 5.37
N ILE A 299 -6.99 -17.86 5.74
CA ILE A 299 -7.68 -17.03 6.74
C ILE A 299 -7.86 -17.83 8.03
N PHE A 300 -7.32 -17.29 9.12
CA PHE A 300 -7.39 -17.82 10.47
C PHE A 300 -8.31 -16.92 11.30
N ILE A 301 -9.35 -17.51 11.88
CA ILE A 301 -10.35 -16.75 12.63
C ILE A 301 -10.33 -17.17 14.09
N SER A 302 -10.06 -16.20 14.95
CA SER A 302 -10.18 -16.34 16.40
C SER A 302 -11.67 -16.26 16.78
N GLN A 303 -12.30 -17.42 16.95
CA GLN A 303 -13.73 -17.56 17.22
C GLN A 303 -14.12 -16.88 18.55
N GLY A 304 -15.20 -16.11 18.54
CA GLY A 304 -15.68 -15.34 19.69
C GLY A 304 -14.81 -14.14 20.09
N ALA A 305 -13.58 -14.01 19.56
CA ALA A 305 -12.66 -12.93 19.90
C ALA A 305 -13.11 -11.58 19.32
N THR A 306 -12.76 -10.51 20.02
CA THR A 306 -13.09 -9.12 19.68
C THR A 306 -11.87 -8.23 19.83
N GLY A 307 -12.02 -6.97 19.43
CA GLY A 307 -10.97 -5.96 19.51
C GLY A 307 -10.01 -6.01 18.33
N HIS A 308 -9.34 -4.88 18.12
CA HIS A 308 -8.58 -4.61 16.91
C HIS A 308 -7.09 -4.33 17.14
N LEU A 309 -6.71 -3.81 18.32
CA LEU A 309 -5.32 -3.46 18.64
C LEU A 309 -4.34 -4.64 18.46
N PHE A 310 -3.23 -4.40 17.76
CA PHE A 310 -2.28 -5.43 17.33
C PHE A 310 -1.68 -6.23 18.50
N ASN A 311 -1.07 -5.57 19.49
CA ASN A 311 -0.45 -6.30 20.61
C ASN A 311 -1.49 -6.98 21.50
N GLN A 312 -2.53 -6.22 21.88
CA GLN A 312 -3.48 -6.60 22.93
C GLN A 312 -4.50 -7.64 22.46
N HIS A 313 -5.00 -7.54 21.24
CA HIS A 313 -6.09 -8.38 20.75
C HIS A 313 -5.65 -9.43 19.71
N TYR A 314 -4.44 -9.31 19.16
CA TYR A 314 -3.89 -10.26 18.20
C TYR A 314 -2.66 -10.98 18.77
N LEU A 315 -1.52 -10.28 18.92
CA LEU A 315 -0.25 -10.94 19.23
C LEU A 315 -0.26 -11.67 20.57
N PHE A 316 -0.71 -11.01 21.65
CA PHE A 316 -0.70 -11.63 22.97
C PHE A 316 -1.68 -12.81 23.07
N PRO A 317 -2.95 -12.71 22.65
CA PRO A 317 -3.86 -13.86 22.69
C PRO A 317 -3.43 -15.04 21.79
N MET A 318 -2.83 -14.76 20.63
CA MET A 318 -2.48 -15.80 19.65
C MET A 318 -1.10 -16.44 19.90
N PHE A 319 -0.14 -15.68 20.42
CA PHE A 319 1.27 -16.10 20.53
C PHE A 319 1.92 -15.86 21.89
N GLY A 320 1.21 -15.25 22.85
CA GLY A 320 1.73 -15.00 24.20
C GLY A 320 2.01 -16.28 24.99
N VAL A 321 3.03 -16.25 25.84
CA VAL A 321 3.43 -17.39 26.68
C VAL A 321 2.57 -17.40 27.95
N GLY A 322 1.69 -18.40 28.09
CA GLY A 322 0.86 -18.65 29.28
C GLY A 322 -0.65 -18.64 28.99
N ASN A 323 -1.27 -19.82 28.98
CA ASN A 323 -2.70 -20.11 28.79
C ASN A 323 -3.37 -19.45 27.56
N PHE A 324 -3.28 -20.15 26.43
CA PHE A 324 -4.04 -19.90 25.20
C PHE A 324 -5.55 -19.81 25.49
N LEU A 325 -6.18 -18.66 25.22
CA LEU A 325 -7.64 -18.54 25.33
C LEU A 325 -8.37 -18.70 24.00
N VAL A 326 -7.70 -18.53 22.85
CA VAL A 326 -8.29 -18.80 21.53
C VAL A 326 -7.21 -19.22 20.56
N GLN A 327 -7.17 -20.51 20.19
CA GLN A 327 -6.42 -20.89 18.98
C GLN A 327 -7.26 -20.48 17.76
N PRO A 328 -6.69 -19.72 16.80
CA PRO A 328 -7.40 -19.40 15.58
C PRO A 328 -7.78 -20.68 14.84
N THR A 329 -9.08 -20.88 14.60
CA THR A 329 -9.53 -22.02 13.80
C THR A 329 -9.27 -21.70 12.33
N TYR A 330 -8.53 -22.57 11.64
CA TYR A 330 -8.39 -22.50 10.19
C TYR A 330 -9.74 -22.80 9.54
N LEU A 331 -10.33 -21.80 8.88
CA LEU A 331 -11.65 -21.94 8.24
C LEU A 331 -11.57 -22.04 6.71
N GLY A 332 -10.37 -22.23 6.18
CA GLY A 332 -10.10 -22.22 4.74
C GLY A 332 -9.75 -20.83 4.22
N GLY A 333 -8.83 -20.80 3.26
CA GLY A 333 -8.69 -19.70 2.31
C GLY A 333 -9.23 -20.17 0.97
N GLN A 334 -9.62 -19.25 0.08
CA GLN A 334 -9.90 -19.65 -1.30
C GLN A 334 -8.60 -20.05 -1.97
N GLU A 335 -8.21 -21.33 -1.84
CA GLU A 335 -7.41 -22.03 -2.85
C GLU A 335 -8.32 -22.26 -4.06
N ARG A 336 -8.84 -21.17 -4.67
CA ARG A 336 -9.53 -21.28 -5.94
C ARG A 336 -8.46 -21.56 -7.00
N ALA A 337 -8.47 -22.82 -7.45
CA ALA A 337 -7.81 -23.31 -8.66
C ALA A 337 -7.92 -22.30 -9.81
#